data_AF-A0A7S1SR95-F1
#
_entry.id   AF-A0A7S1SR95-F1
#
_cell.length_a   1.000
_cell.length_b   1.000
_cell.length_c   1.000
_cell.angle_alpha   90.00
_cell.angle_beta   90.00
_cell.angle_gamma   90.00
#
_symmetry.space_group_name_H-M   'P 1'
#
loop_
_entity.id
_entity.type
_entity.pdbx_description
1 polymer ?
#
loop_
_entity_poly.entity_id
_entity_poly.type
_entity_poly.pdbx_seq_one_letter_code
_entity_poly.pdbx_strand_id
1 'polypeptide(L)'
;REEAEAFSDHTAFPVFEAPLAIVYNIPELDGHQFTLQLDVETVGRIYSGLITNWKDPDILVHNPGLQDVLPDHNILVVAHIGSGGENFIFKSSMNESYAHYEEQLQDDTLEKGGPLGWPMGNGTFSYRSSSAGISYAVLTSPYTIGYSAYATASELGLPQARISNGRDYVALSTIAGVCGSSGLQAHQ
;
A
#
# COMPACT_ATOMS: atom_id res chain seq x y z
N ARG A 1 -14.23 -15.41 -50.21
CA ARG A 1 -14.44 -16.11 -48.91
C ARG A 1 -13.07 -16.09 -48.20
N GLU A 2 -12.44 -14.95 -47.93
CA GLU A 2 -12.94 -13.77 -47.19
C GLU A 2 -13.72 -14.21 -45.96
N GLU A 3 -12.99 -14.33 -44.85
CA GLU A 3 -13.39 -14.07 -43.46
C GLU A 3 -12.16 -14.32 -42.57
N ALA A 4 -11.20 -13.39 -42.64
CA ALA A 4 -10.11 -13.26 -41.68
C ALA A 4 -9.83 -11.76 -41.45
N GLU A 5 -10.89 -11.05 -41.08
CA GLU A 5 -10.86 -9.76 -40.39
C GLU A 5 -11.43 -10.04 -38.99
N ALA A 6 -11.01 -9.45 -37.88
CA ALA A 6 -10.01 -8.46 -37.56
C ALA A 6 -9.91 -8.50 -36.03
N PHE A 7 -8.73 -8.64 -35.42
CA PHE A 7 -8.44 -8.23 -34.04
C PHE A 7 -6.93 -8.41 -33.79
N SER A 8 -6.10 -7.55 -34.39
CA SER A 8 -4.73 -7.35 -33.94
C SER A 8 -4.23 -5.99 -34.39
N ASP A 9 -4.95 -4.94 -34.00
CA ASP A 9 -4.38 -3.61 -33.94
C ASP A 9 -4.62 -3.07 -32.52
N HIS A 10 -3.95 -3.71 -31.55
CA HIS A 10 -3.84 -3.15 -30.22
C HIS A 10 -2.61 -2.24 -30.21
N THR A 11 -2.82 -0.97 -30.54
CA THR A 11 -1.88 0.07 -30.11
C THR A 11 -1.93 0.10 -28.58
N ALA A 12 -0.90 -0.44 -27.93
CA ALA A 12 -0.73 -0.28 -26.49
C ALA A 12 -0.40 1.20 -26.23
N PHE A 13 -1.41 1.99 -25.86
CA PHE A 13 -1.17 3.30 -25.29
C PHE A 13 -0.49 3.11 -23.94
N PRO A 14 0.60 3.85 -23.62
CA PRO A 14 1.13 3.84 -22.28
C PRO A 14 0.02 4.31 -21.33
N VAL A 15 -0.53 3.37 -20.57
CA VAL A 15 -1.35 3.68 -19.41
C VAL A 15 -0.37 4.30 -18.44
N PHE A 16 -0.52 5.60 -18.16
CA PHE A 16 0.15 6.20 -17.01
C PHE A 16 -0.22 5.32 -15.80
N GLU A 17 0.76 4.65 -15.20
CA GLU A 17 0.52 3.79 -14.04
C GLU A 17 -0.25 4.63 -13.01
N ALA A 18 -1.45 4.17 -12.67
CA ALA A 18 -2.28 4.90 -11.73
C ALA A 18 -1.55 4.90 -10.38
N PRO A 19 -1.22 6.07 -9.83
CA PRO A 19 -0.52 6.19 -8.56
C PRO A 19 -1.28 5.42 -7.46
N LEU A 20 -0.60 4.56 -6.68
CA LEU A 20 -1.18 3.94 -5.48
C LEU A 20 -0.95 4.82 -4.26
N ALA A 21 -1.92 4.82 -3.34
CA ALA A 21 -1.83 5.48 -2.04
C ALA A 21 -2.01 4.46 -0.92
N ILE A 22 -1.21 4.59 0.14
CA ILE A 22 -1.51 3.94 1.42
C ILE A 22 -2.53 4.81 2.14
N VAL A 23 -3.73 4.27 2.31
CA VAL A 23 -4.84 4.94 3.00
C VAL A 23 -5.01 4.37 4.39
N TYR A 24 -5.44 5.20 5.34
CA TYR A 24 -5.69 4.76 6.70
C TYR A 24 -6.91 5.44 7.30
N ASN A 25 -7.43 4.84 8.37
CA ASN A 25 -8.46 5.42 9.21
C ASN A 25 -8.04 5.27 10.67
N ILE A 26 -7.52 6.35 11.25
CA ILE A 26 -7.20 6.45 12.66
C ILE A 26 -8.02 7.63 13.17
N PRO A 27 -9.16 7.39 13.86
CA PRO A 27 -10.07 8.45 14.28
C PRO A 27 -9.38 9.57 15.06
N GLU A 28 -8.38 9.21 15.87
CA GLU A 28 -7.59 10.15 16.66
C GLU A 28 -6.73 11.10 15.82
N LEU A 29 -6.49 10.79 14.54
CA LEU A 29 -5.79 11.69 13.61
C LEU A 29 -6.73 12.56 12.78
N ASP A 30 -8.06 12.40 12.91
CA ASP A 30 -9.00 13.27 12.20
C ASP A 30 -8.87 14.71 12.71
N GLY A 31 -8.76 15.67 11.79
CA GLY A 31 -8.50 17.07 12.11
C GLY A 31 -7.09 17.39 12.64
N HIS A 32 -6.18 16.40 12.72
CA HIS A 32 -4.78 16.67 13.08
C HIS A 32 -3.98 17.23 11.89
N GLN A 33 -3.07 18.15 12.21
CA GLN A 33 -2.19 18.80 11.23
C GLN A 33 -1.07 17.90 10.68
N PHE A 34 -0.83 16.74 11.33
CA PHE A 34 0.22 15.80 10.95
C PHE A 34 -0.38 14.61 10.21
N THR A 35 0.24 14.27 9.08
CA THR A 35 -0.08 13.07 8.32
C THR A 35 0.79 11.91 8.80
N LEU A 36 0.22 10.71 8.86
CA LEU A 36 0.97 9.49 9.16
C LEU A 36 2.14 9.31 8.18
N GLN A 37 3.30 9.01 8.72
CA GLN A 37 4.54 8.75 7.99
C GLN A 37 4.97 7.30 8.24
N LEU A 38 5.34 6.57 7.19
CA LEU A 38 5.82 5.19 7.28
C LEU A 38 7.02 5.04 6.34
N ASP A 39 7.81 3.99 6.49
CA ASP A 39 8.70 3.53 5.43
C ASP A 39 8.14 2.25 4.78
N VAL A 40 8.80 1.81 3.70
CA VAL A 40 8.34 0.63 2.94
C VAL A 40 8.41 -0.63 3.81
N GLU A 41 9.46 -0.78 4.62
CA GLU A 41 9.63 -1.94 5.49
C GLU A 41 8.51 -2.04 6.53
N THR A 42 8.14 -0.93 7.17
CA THR A 42 7.03 -0.86 8.13
C THR A 42 5.71 -1.24 7.46
N VAL A 43 5.44 -0.75 6.25
CA VAL A 43 4.24 -1.17 5.50
C VAL A 43 4.30 -2.66 5.18
N GLY A 44 5.43 -3.19 4.72
CA GLY A 44 5.61 -4.62 4.47
C GLY A 44 5.33 -5.47 5.71
N ARG A 45 5.84 -5.05 6.87
CA ARG A 45 5.65 -5.71 8.16
C ARG A 45 4.22 -5.62 8.69
N ILE A 46 3.49 -4.54 8.40
CA ILE A 46 2.05 -4.45 8.65
C ILE A 46 1.30 -5.48 7.78
N TYR A 47 1.60 -5.54 6.49
CA TYR A 47 0.94 -6.44 5.54
C TYR A 47 1.35 -7.91 5.68
N SER A 48 2.46 -8.20 6.37
CA SER A 48 2.84 -9.56 6.78
C SER A 48 2.25 -9.97 8.14
N GLY A 49 1.62 -9.05 8.87
CA GLY A 49 1.05 -9.30 10.19
C GLY A 49 2.10 -9.37 11.31
N LEU A 50 3.31 -8.86 11.08
CA LEU A 50 4.37 -8.71 12.09
C LEU A 50 4.20 -7.45 12.92
N ILE A 51 3.70 -6.37 12.31
CA ILE A 51 3.26 -5.16 13.00
C ILE A 51 1.74 -5.19 13.06
N THR A 52 1.19 -5.28 14.27
CA THR A 52 -0.25 -5.48 14.48
C THR A 52 -0.91 -4.37 15.28
N ASN A 53 -0.17 -3.36 15.75
CA ASN A 53 -0.67 -2.28 16.61
C ASN A 53 -0.14 -0.91 16.15
N TRP A 54 -0.97 0.12 16.24
CA TRP A 54 -0.61 1.49 15.82
C TRP A 54 0.48 2.15 16.70
N LYS A 55 0.70 1.67 17.92
CA LYS A 55 1.81 2.08 18.81
C LYS A 55 3.09 1.27 18.65
N ASP A 56 3.21 0.49 17.57
CA ASP A 56 4.44 -0.23 17.31
C ASP A 56 5.65 0.74 17.22
N PRO A 57 6.81 0.41 17.85
CA PRO A 57 7.99 1.26 17.82
C PRO A 57 8.45 1.65 16.41
N ASP A 58 8.28 0.76 15.42
CA ASP A 58 8.66 1.01 14.04
C ASP A 58 7.70 2.01 13.37
N ILE A 59 6.44 2.12 13.83
CA ILE A 59 5.55 3.22 13.41
C ILE A 59 5.94 4.51 14.15
N LEU A 60 6.19 4.44 15.46
CA LEU A 60 6.45 5.61 16.30
C LEU A 60 7.75 6.35 15.94
N VAL A 61 8.78 5.64 15.46
CA VAL A 61 10.06 6.25 15.07
C VAL A 61 9.89 7.21 13.89
N HIS A 62 8.95 6.93 12.98
CA HIS A 62 8.61 7.81 11.86
C HIS A 62 7.66 8.94 12.25
N ASN A 63 7.01 8.85 13.41
CA ASN A 63 5.95 9.76 13.82
C ASN A 63 6.16 10.35 15.23
N PRO A 64 7.30 11.00 15.53
CA PRO A 64 7.56 11.54 16.87
C PRO A 64 6.50 12.57 17.31
N GLY A 65 5.93 13.33 16.37
CA GLY A 65 4.86 14.30 16.64
C GLY A 65 3.46 13.70 16.85
N LEU A 66 3.29 12.38 16.67
CA LEU A 66 2.02 11.67 16.83
C LEU A 66 2.06 10.61 17.95
N GLN A 67 3.15 10.48 18.71
CA GLN A 67 3.28 9.39 19.69
C GLN A 67 2.16 9.34 20.74
N ASP A 68 1.71 10.52 21.19
CA ASP A 68 0.62 10.64 22.17
C ASP A 68 -0.78 10.55 21.54
N VAL A 69 -0.85 10.63 20.21
CA VAL A 69 -2.11 10.63 19.43
C VAL A 69 -2.41 9.25 18.86
N LEU A 70 -1.37 8.50 18.48
CA LEU A 70 -1.54 7.16 17.93
C LEU A 70 -2.14 6.22 18.99
N PRO A 71 -3.24 5.51 18.67
CA PRO A 71 -3.95 4.70 19.65
C PRO A 71 -3.21 3.39 19.93
N ASP A 72 -3.32 2.88 21.15
CA ASP A 72 -2.96 1.49 21.46
C ASP A 72 -4.09 0.58 20.97
N HIS A 73 -4.17 0.39 19.65
CA HIS A 73 -5.22 -0.37 19.00
C HIS A 73 -4.65 -1.24 17.89
N ASN A 74 -5.25 -2.43 17.72
CA ASN A 74 -4.88 -3.36 16.67
C ASN A 74 -5.16 -2.76 15.28
N ILE A 75 -4.26 -3.04 14.34
CA ILE A 75 -4.37 -2.64 12.94
C ILE A 75 -5.26 -3.66 12.20
N LEU A 76 -6.28 -3.16 11.51
CA LEU A 76 -7.07 -3.93 10.56
C LEU A 76 -6.57 -3.68 9.13
N VAL A 77 -5.86 -4.64 8.57
CA VAL A 77 -5.32 -4.54 7.22
C VAL A 77 -6.39 -4.87 6.20
N VAL A 78 -6.63 -3.98 5.24
CA VAL A 78 -7.54 -4.19 4.11
C VAL A 78 -6.71 -4.56 2.87
N ALA A 79 -6.57 -5.86 2.61
CA ALA A 79 -5.74 -6.39 1.54
C ALA A 79 -6.52 -6.57 0.23
N HIS A 80 -5.85 -6.30 -0.90
CA HIS A 80 -6.40 -6.57 -2.23
C HIS A 80 -6.26 -8.06 -2.60
N ILE A 81 -7.36 -8.68 -2.99
CA ILE A 81 -7.42 -10.09 -3.44
C ILE A 81 -7.91 -10.25 -4.88
N GLY A 82 -8.16 -9.15 -5.59
CA GLY A 82 -8.44 -9.19 -7.02
C GLY A 82 -7.15 -9.43 -7.84
N SER A 83 -7.31 -10.01 -9.03
CA SER A 83 -6.24 -10.22 -10.02
C SER A 83 -5.88 -8.95 -10.81
N GLY A 84 -6.20 -7.77 -10.28
CA GLY A 84 -5.99 -6.48 -10.94
C GLY A 84 -4.53 -6.02 -10.88
N GLY A 85 -4.15 -5.12 -11.80
CA GLY A 85 -2.79 -4.57 -11.90
C GLY A 85 -2.31 -3.85 -10.64
N GLU A 86 -3.21 -3.32 -9.82
CA GLU A 86 -2.89 -2.61 -8.57
C GLU A 86 -2.21 -3.52 -7.53
N ASN A 87 -2.70 -4.76 -7.37
CA ASN A 87 -2.07 -5.74 -6.47
C ASN A 87 -0.69 -6.16 -6.99
N PHE A 88 -0.53 -6.27 -8.32
CA PHE A 88 0.76 -6.53 -8.94
C PHE A 88 1.74 -5.37 -8.67
N ILE A 89 1.34 -4.12 -8.96
CA ILE A 89 2.16 -2.92 -8.73
C ILE A 89 2.57 -2.82 -7.25
N PHE A 90 1.64 -3.05 -6.32
CA PHE A 90 1.94 -3.03 -4.89
C PHE A 90 3.01 -4.06 -4.51
N LYS A 91 2.81 -5.33 -4.90
CA LYS A 91 3.76 -6.40 -4.59
C LYS A 91 5.12 -6.17 -5.24
N SER A 92 5.15 -5.74 -6.51
CA SER A 92 6.38 -5.40 -7.23
C SER A 92 7.14 -4.25 -6.56
N SER A 93 6.44 -3.19 -6.15
CA SER A 93 7.06 -2.06 -5.46
C SER A 93 7.65 -2.47 -4.11
N MET A 94 6.96 -3.34 -3.36
CA MET A 94 7.46 -3.89 -2.10
C MET A 94 8.72 -4.72 -2.30
N ASN A 95 8.74 -5.62 -3.28
CA ASN A 95 9.91 -6.47 -3.55
C ASN A 95 11.14 -5.66 -3.97
N GLU A 96 10.95 -4.59 -4.76
CA GLU A 96 12.05 -3.73 -5.21
C GLU A 96 12.64 -2.93 -4.05
N SER A 97 11.78 -2.38 -3.18
CA SER A 97 12.18 -1.45 -2.12
C SER A 97 12.49 -2.12 -0.79
N TYR A 98 12.02 -3.36 -0.59
CA TYR A 98 12.27 -4.18 0.58
C TYR A 98 12.69 -5.59 0.12
N ALA A 99 14.00 -5.77 -0.03
CA ALA A 99 14.61 -6.97 -0.63
C ALA A 99 14.22 -8.31 0.04
N HIS A 100 13.70 -8.24 1.28
CA HIS A 100 13.26 -9.41 2.05
C HIS A 100 11.74 -9.56 2.12
N TYR A 101 10.96 -8.78 1.36
CA TYR A 101 9.50 -8.83 1.46
C TYR A 101 8.97 -10.24 1.16
N GLU A 102 9.29 -10.79 -0.01
CA GLU A 102 8.85 -12.14 -0.40
C GLU A 102 9.37 -13.23 0.53
N GLU A 103 10.60 -13.11 1.03
CA GLU A 103 11.18 -14.04 2.01
C GLU A 103 10.43 -13.97 3.34
N GLN A 104 10.07 -12.76 3.79
CA GLN A 104 9.30 -12.54 5.00
C GLN A 104 7.87 -13.08 4.87
N LEU A 105 7.22 -12.97 3.71
CA LEU A 105 5.93 -13.62 3.45
C LEU A 105 6.04 -15.16 3.50
N GLN A 106 7.23 -15.71 3.30
CA GLN A 106 7.52 -17.14 3.36
C GLN A 106 7.91 -17.64 4.75
N ASP A 107 8.07 -16.76 5.75
CA ASP A 107 8.38 -17.14 7.12
C ASP A 107 7.34 -18.16 7.64
N ASP A 108 7.81 -19.36 8.01
CA ASP A 108 6.98 -20.46 8.48
C ASP A 108 6.36 -20.20 9.86
N THR A 109 6.81 -19.16 10.57
CA THR A 109 6.22 -18.70 11.84
C THR A 109 4.97 -17.84 11.62
N LEU A 110 4.78 -17.28 10.42
CA LEU A 110 3.56 -16.57 10.08
C LEU A 110 2.44 -17.56 9.75
N GLU A 111 1.25 -17.31 10.28
CA GLU A 111 0.08 -18.08 9.84
C GLU A 111 -0.16 -17.84 8.35
N LYS A 112 -0.04 -18.91 7.56
CA LYS A 112 -0.31 -18.94 6.12
C LYS A 112 -1.77 -19.37 5.91
N GLY A 113 -2.48 -18.72 5.00
CA GLY A 113 -3.86 -19.13 4.69
C GLY A 113 -4.77 -18.06 4.09
N GLY A 114 -4.32 -16.81 4.00
CA GLY A 114 -5.07 -15.75 3.35
C GLY A 114 -5.23 -16.00 1.84
N PRO A 115 -6.28 -15.44 1.19
CA PRO A 115 -6.44 -15.53 -0.26
C PRO A 115 -5.21 -15.01 -1.00
N LEU A 116 -4.88 -15.60 -2.15
CA LEU A 116 -3.70 -15.24 -2.98
C LEU A 116 -2.35 -15.24 -2.23
N GLY A 117 -2.23 -16.04 -1.17
CA GLY A 117 -0.99 -16.20 -0.43
C GLY A 117 -0.65 -15.02 0.48
N TRP A 118 -1.63 -14.17 0.84
CA TRP A 118 -1.42 -13.21 1.92
C TRP A 118 -1.15 -13.97 3.23
N PRO A 119 -0.01 -13.70 3.91
CA PRO A 119 0.15 -14.16 5.28
C PRO A 119 -0.90 -13.48 6.14
N MET A 120 -1.46 -14.23 7.07
CA MET A 120 -2.34 -13.69 8.10
C MET A 120 -1.52 -13.29 9.34
N GLY A 121 -0.34 -13.89 9.54
CA GLY A 121 0.51 -13.59 10.70
C GLY A 121 -0.32 -13.60 11.99
N ASN A 122 -0.03 -12.67 12.90
CA ASN A 122 -0.90 -12.40 14.05
C ASN A 122 -1.87 -11.22 13.79
N GLY A 123 -1.93 -10.73 12.55
CA GLY A 123 -2.68 -9.55 12.17
C GLY A 123 -4.15 -9.83 11.89
N THR A 124 -4.97 -8.78 11.89
CA THR A 124 -6.38 -8.88 11.48
C THR A 124 -6.52 -8.39 10.04
N PHE A 125 -7.09 -9.21 9.16
CA PHE A 125 -7.19 -8.91 7.73
C PHE A 125 -8.64 -8.88 7.25
N SER A 126 -8.95 -7.93 6.37
CA SER A 126 -10.16 -7.87 5.56
C SER A 126 -9.78 -7.85 4.09
N TYR A 127 -10.55 -8.51 3.24
CA TYR A 127 -10.18 -8.69 1.84
C TYR A 127 -11.16 -7.99 0.90
N ARG A 128 -10.66 -7.31 -0.13
CA ARG A 128 -11.45 -6.64 -1.17
C ARG A 128 -10.84 -6.87 -2.55
N SER A 129 -11.68 -6.85 -3.58
CA SER A 129 -11.24 -7.17 -4.96
C SER A 129 -11.06 -5.94 -5.85
N SER A 130 -11.22 -4.73 -5.30
CA SER A 130 -11.07 -3.48 -6.03
C SER A 130 -10.59 -2.34 -5.13
N SER A 131 -9.88 -1.37 -5.69
CA SER A 131 -9.51 -0.11 -5.02
C SER A 131 -10.70 0.60 -4.39
N ALA A 132 -11.83 0.72 -5.09
CA ALA A 132 -13.05 1.31 -4.52
C ALA A 132 -13.56 0.55 -3.30
N GLY A 133 -13.51 -0.79 -3.32
CA GLY A 133 -13.89 -1.62 -2.19
C GLY A 133 -12.95 -1.47 -1.00
N ILE A 134 -11.65 -1.32 -1.25
CA ILE A 134 -10.64 -1.04 -0.22
C ILE A 134 -10.88 0.34 0.39
N SER A 135 -10.96 1.38 -0.43
CA SER A 135 -11.20 2.74 0.04
C SER A 135 -12.48 2.85 0.85
N TYR A 136 -13.58 2.22 0.42
CA TYR A 136 -14.82 2.22 1.20
C TYR A 136 -14.69 1.48 2.53
N ALA A 137 -13.99 0.35 2.56
CA ALA A 137 -13.74 -0.39 3.79
C ALA A 137 -12.92 0.44 4.78
N VAL A 138 -11.87 1.12 4.29
CA VAL A 138 -11.05 2.01 5.11
C VAL A 138 -11.87 3.20 5.62
N LEU A 139 -12.65 3.83 4.75
CA LEU A 139 -13.51 4.97 5.11
C LEU A 139 -14.48 4.63 6.24
N THR A 140 -15.05 3.43 6.23
CA THR A 140 -16.16 3.05 7.12
C THR A 140 -15.73 2.26 8.35
N SER A 141 -14.47 1.80 8.41
CA SER A 141 -13.98 0.95 9.50
C SER A 141 -12.78 1.62 10.17
N PRO A 142 -12.87 1.96 11.47
CA PRO A 142 -11.76 2.59 12.18
C PRO A 142 -10.60 1.62 12.35
N TYR A 143 -9.42 2.19 12.60
CA TYR A 143 -8.15 1.51 12.80
C TYR A 143 -7.71 0.65 11.62
N THR A 144 -8.11 1.05 10.41
CA THR A 144 -7.77 0.34 9.18
C THR A 144 -6.60 0.96 8.44
N ILE A 145 -5.92 0.12 7.67
CA ILE A 145 -4.94 0.52 6.66
C ILE A 145 -5.17 -0.29 5.39
N GLY A 146 -5.07 0.36 4.23
CA GLY A 146 -5.28 -0.26 2.93
C GLY A 146 -4.39 0.40 1.87
N TYR A 147 -4.34 -0.17 0.67
CA TYR A 147 -3.82 0.52 -0.50
C TYR A 147 -4.89 0.63 -1.58
N SER A 148 -4.96 1.77 -2.23
CA SER A 148 -5.97 2.06 -3.25
C SER A 148 -5.40 2.98 -4.32
N ALA A 149 -6.01 3.01 -5.50
CA ALA A 149 -5.75 4.05 -6.48
C ALA A 149 -5.87 5.45 -5.84
N TYR A 150 -4.84 6.26 -6.00
CA TYR A 150 -4.73 7.60 -5.42
C TYR A 150 -5.93 8.49 -5.79
N ALA A 151 -6.42 8.39 -7.03
CA ALA A 151 -7.58 9.16 -7.49
C ALA A 151 -8.84 8.80 -6.67
N THR A 152 -9.10 7.50 -6.48
CA THR A 152 -10.23 7.01 -5.66
C THR A 152 -10.09 7.41 -4.20
N ALA A 153 -8.89 7.31 -3.63
CA ALA A 153 -8.62 7.75 -2.26
C ALA A 153 -8.85 9.27 -2.09
N SER A 154 -8.41 10.06 -3.06
CA SER A 154 -8.54 11.53 -3.06
C SER A 154 -9.99 11.97 -3.24
N GLU A 155 -10.73 11.32 -4.13
CA GLU A 155 -12.17 11.60 -4.34
C GLU A 155 -12.98 11.34 -3.07
N LEU A 156 -12.63 10.29 -2.30
CA LEU A 156 -13.26 9.96 -1.03
C LEU A 156 -12.72 10.74 0.17
N GLY A 157 -11.75 11.63 -0.03
CA GLY A 157 -11.15 12.43 1.04
C GLY A 157 -10.42 11.59 2.11
N LEU A 158 -9.94 10.40 1.75
CA LEU A 158 -9.26 9.52 2.69
C LEU A 158 -7.90 10.09 3.11
N PRO A 159 -7.54 10.01 4.41
CA PRO A 159 -6.16 10.23 4.83
C PRO A 159 -5.20 9.29 4.11
N GLN A 160 -4.10 9.85 3.60
CA GLN A 160 -3.08 9.11 2.86
C GLN A 160 -1.74 9.22 3.58
N ALA A 161 -1.11 8.10 3.89
CA ALA A 161 0.19 8.09 4.54
C ALA A 161 1.29 8.57 3.57
N ARG A 162 2.30 9.24 4.11
CA ARG A 162 3.52 9.58 3.37
C ARG A 162 4.57 8.51 3.63
N ILE A 163 5.21 8.03 2.58
CA ILE A 163 6.14 6.91 2.60
C ILE A 163 7.56 7.41 2.40
N SER A 164 8.47 7.00 3.27
CA SER A 164 9.89 7.34 3.19
C SER A 164 10.50 6.78 1.92
N ASN A 165 11.26 7.60 1.21
CA ASN A 165 12.13 7.19 0.11
C ASN A 165 13.62 7.21 0.48
N GLY A 166 13.92 7.25 1.79
CA GLY A 166 15.28 7.37 2.34
C GLY A 166 15.82 8.81 2.42
N ARG A 167 15.16 9.80 1.80
CA ARG A 167 15.49 11.22 1.90
C ARG A 167 14.34 12.06 2.47
N ASP A 168 13.15 11.82 1.95
CA ASP A 168 11.91 12.52 2.27
C ASP A 168 10.74 11.52 2.38
N TYR A 169 9.58 12.01 2.84
CA TYR A 169 8.33 11.25 2.80
C TYR A 169 7.45 11.71 1.63
N VAL A 170 7.04 10.79 0.77
CA VAL A 170 6.29 11.03 -0.48
C VAL A 170 5.04 10.16 -0.54
N ALA A 171 4.04 10.50 -1.37
CA ALA A 171 2.96 9.55 -1.63
C ALA A 171 3.53 8.27 -2.29
N LEU A 172 3.04 7.08 -1.92
CA LEU A 172 3.57 5.76 -2.34
C LEU A 172 3.75 5.66 -3.87
N SER A 173 2.90 6.33 -4.63
CA SER A 173 2.98 6.45 -6.09
C SER A 173 4.29 7.00 -6.66
N THR A 174 5.12 7.61 -5.82
CA THR A 174 6.41 8.15 -6.27
C THR A 174 7.52 7.12 -6.15
N ILE A 175 7.32 5.96 -5.50
CA ILE A 175 8.42 5.01 -5.24
C ILE A 175 8.86 4.30 -6.52
N ALA A 176 7.93 3.88 -7.38
CA ALA A 176 8.24 3.38 -8.73
C ALA A 176 8.93 4.47 -9.59
N GLY A 177 8.51 5.72 -9.45
CA GLY A 177 9.14 6.87 -10.14
C GLY A 177 10.51 7.27 -9.58
N VAL A 178 10.75 7.08 -8.27
CA VAL A 178 12.00 7.46 -7.59
C VAL A 178 13.09 6.42 -7.85
N CYS A 179 12.76 5.13 -7.85
CA CYS A 179 13.71 4.09 -8.25
C CYS A 179 14.02 4.16 -9.76
N GLY A 180 13.01 4.46 -10.60
CA GLY A 180 13.20 4.68 -12.04
C GLY A 180 13.95 5.98 -12.41
N SER A 181 13.90 7.01 -11.55
CA SER A 181 14.57 8.30 -11.84
C SER A 181 16.08 8.30 -11.63
N SER A 182 16.64 7.26 -11.00
CA SER A 182 18.10 7.08 -10.91
C SER A 182 18.73 6.61 -12.23
N GLY A 183 17.92 6.27 -13.24
CA GLY A 183 18.37 5.84 -14.57
C GLY A 183 18.15 6.86 -15.70
N LEU A 184 17.48 7.99 -15.45
CA LEU A 184 17.31 9.07 -16.46
C LEU A 184 18.19 10.28 -16.11
N GLN A 185 19.51 10.08 -16.07
CA GLN A 185 20.42 11.16 -16.38
C GLN A 185 20.83 11.09 -17.85
N ALA A 186 20.32 12.07 -18.58
CA ALA A 186 20.96 12.74 -19.71
C ALA A 186 21.64 11.86 -20.77
N HIS A 187 20.98 11.70 -21.91
CA HIS A 187 21.68 11.89 -23.18
C HIS A 187 20.88 12.86 -24.05
N GLN A 188 21.50 14.02 -24.27
CA GLN A 188 21.30 14.82 -25.47
C GLN A 188 21.70 14.01 -26.72
#